data_AF-A0A919ZYE4-F1
#
_entry.id   AF-A0A919ZYE4-F1
#
_cell.length_a   1.000
_cell.length_b   1.000
_cell.length_c   1.000
_cell.angle_alpha   90.00
_cell.angle_beta   90.00
_cell.angle_gamma   90.00
#
_symmetry.space_group_name_H-M   'P 1'
#
loop_
_entity.id
_entity.type
_entity.pdbx_description
1 polymer ?
#
loop_
_entity_poly.entity_id
_entity_poly.type
_entity_poly.pdbx_seq_one_letter_code
_entity_poly.pdbx_strand_id
1 'polypeptide(L)'
;MKGKRVSWVQGAPALNWNVAAQLSFAGLTWDDVEKVKVSGFAASFDAIINGQSDAAFSSTVSPSPKKLAASPRGLRWVPVPHNDSEGWKRMSAAAPVYGKVKAKIGSEIDKQNPPHLSNYPYPILVANDSQDAGEVYAIVKAMVEHYDDYKNAAKGALGWKLANQNMQWAMPYHDGAVKYYKEAGTWNAAAQKHQDMLLGRQEVIKKAWDAMSGKDSMSKEDLKAAWGKARVAALKAAGLDPIFN
;
A
#
# COMPACT_ATOMS: atom_id res chain seq x y z
N MET A 1 -6.92 -6.09 19.35
CA MET A 1 -7.75 -5.13 18.59
C MET A 1 -9.23 -5.45 18.63
N LYS A 2 -9.65 -6.72 18.79
CA LYS A 2 -11.08 -7.08 18.90
C LYS A 2 -11.83 -6.19 19.91
N GLY A 3 -12.99 -5.64 19.50
CA GLY A 3 -13.83 -4.74 20.28
C GLY A 3 -13.26 -3.34 20.55
N LYS A 4 -12.09 -2.99 19.98
CA LYS A 4 -11.52 -1.64 20.11
C LYS A 4 -12.11 -0.69 19.08
N ARG A 5 -12.11 0.59 19.41
CA ARG A 5 -12.52 1.69 18.53
C ARG A 5 -11.37 2.00 17.58
N VAL A 6 -11.58 1.83 16.28
CA VAL A 6 -10.56 2.03 15.26
C VAL A 6 -11.04 3.08 14.28
N SER A 7 -10.20 4.08 14.05
CA SER A 7 -10.51 5.20 13.16
C SER A 7 -10.73 4.70 11.72
N TRP A 8 -11.89 5.03 11.16
CA TRP A 8 -12.27 4.83 9.76
C TRP A 8 -12.24 6.18 9.04
N VAL A 9 -11.25 6.36 8.17
CA VAL A 9 -10.96 7.65 7.53
C VAL A 9 -11.75 7.81 6.23
N GLN A 10 -12.65 8.78 6.16
CA GLN A 10 -13.53 8.98 4.99
C GLN A 10 -12.79 9.64 3.82
N GLY A 11 -12.01 10.69 4.08
CA GLY A 11 -11.29 11.44 3.04
C GLY A 11 -10.04 10.76 2.48
N ALA A 12 -9.64 9.62 3.05
CA ALA A 12 -8.49 8.84 2.58
C ALA A 12 -8.71 7.32 2.75
N PRO A 13 -9.58 6.71 1.92
CA PRO A 13 -9.98 5.30 2.08
C PRO A 13 -8.83 4.29 2.04
N ALA A 14 -7.70 4.62 1.39
CA ALA A 14 -6.50 3.79 1.38
C ALA A 14 -5.98 3.47 2.80
N LEU A 15 -6.15 4.37 3.76
CA LEU A 15 -5.77 4.12 5.16
C LEU A 15 -6.62 3.02 5.79
N ASN A 16 -7.89 2.88 5.40
CA ASN A 16 -8.77 1.83 5.91
C ASN A 16 -8.40 0.46 5.35
N TRP A 17 -7.89 0.42 4.11
CA TRP A 17 -7.32 -0.80 3.53
C TRP A 17 -6.06 -1.25 4.28
N ASN A 18 -5.19 -0.31 4.63
CA ASN A 18 -4.02 -0.59 5.45
C ASN A 18 -4.40 -1.13 6.84
N VAL A 19 -5.41 -0.57 7.50
CA VAL A 19 -5.95 -1.13 8.74
C VAL A 19 -6.47 -2.55 8.52
N ALA A 20 -7.22 -2.79 7.44
CA ALA A 20 -7.74 -4.14 7.14
C ALA A 20 -6.61 -5.16 6.97
N ALA A 21 -5.50 -4.79 6.30
CA ALA A 21 -4.31 -5.63 6.19
C ALA A 21 -3.73 -5.97 7.58
N GLN A 22 -3.60 -4.98 8.48
CA GLN A 22 -3.13 -5.21 9.85
C GLN A 22 -4.06 -6.09 10.68
N LEU A 23 -5.38 -5.90 10.54
CA LEU A 23 -6.37 -6.74 11.22
C LEU A 23 -6.28 -8.19 10.74
N SER A 24 -6.14 -8.39 9.42
CA SER A 24 -6.07 -9.73 8.82
C SER A 24 -4.88 -10.55 9.33
N PHE A 25 -3.75 -9.91 9.64
CA PHE A 25 -2.62 -10.56 10.30
C PHE A 25 -3.04 -11.28 11.58
N ALA A 26 -3.86 -10.63 12.41
CA ALA A 26 -4.40 -11.20 13.64
C ALA A 26 -5.65 -12.09 13.42
N GLY A 27 -6.03 -12.37 12.17
CA GLY A 27 -7.26 -13.09 11.85
C GLY A 27 -8.54 -12.29 12.12
N LEU A 28 -8.42 -10.96 12.22
CA LEU A 28 -9.54 -10.05 12.47
C LEU A 28 -9.97 -9.37 11.17
N THR A 29 -11.20 -8.88 11.19
CA THR A 29 -11.78 -8.04 10.13
C THR A 29 -12.28 -6.74 10.72
N TRP A 30 -12.80 -5.87 9.85
CA TRP A 30 -13.48 -4.65 10.25
C TRP A 30 -14.77 -4.88 11.06
N ASP A 31 -15.29 -6.11 11.09
CA ASP A 31 -16.48 -6.48 11.88
C ASP A 31 -16.10 -6.89 13.32
N ASP A 32 -14.82 -7.15 13.57
CA ASP A 32 -14.29 -7.43 14.90
C ASP A 32 -13.94 -6.16 15.70
N VAL A 33 -14.10 -4.96 15.12
CA VAL A 33 -13.73 -3.68 15.72
C VAL A 33 -14.84 -2.64 15.54
N GLU A 34 -14.85 -1.62 16.40
CA GLU A 34 -15.81 -0.52 16.32
C GLU A 34 -15.27 0.59 15.40
N LYS A 35 -15.96 0.88 14.29
CA LYS A 35 -15.54 1.91 13.32
C LYS A 35 -15.86 3.31 13.85
N VAL A 36 -14.82 4.12 14.06
CA VAL A 36 -14.96 5.55 14.40
C VAL A 36 -14.74 6.38 13.14
N LYS A 37 -15.82 6.89 12.54
CA LYS A 37 -15.73 7.70 11.31
C LYS A 37 -15.05 9.03 11.59
N VAL A 38 -14.03 9.35 10.81
CA VAL A 38 -13.28 10.61 10.89
C VAL A 38 -13.01 11.16 9.49
N SER A 39 -12.86 12.49 9.38
CA SER A 39 -12.75 13.18 8.09
C SER A 39 -11.43 12.89 7.36
N GLY A 40 -10.32 12.77 8.09
CA GLY A 40 -8.99 12.64 7.49
C GLY A 40 -7.94 12.05 8.44
N PHE A 41 -6.71 11.94 7.95
CA PHE A 41 -5.58 11.38 8.71
C PHE A 41 -5.27 12.17 10.00
N ALA A 42 -5.24 13.50 9.96
CA ALA A 42 -5.01 14.30 11.17
C ALA A 42 -6.14 14.08 12.19
N ALA A 43 -7.39 14.11 11.72
CA ALA A 43 -8.57 13.88 12.56
C ALA A 43 -8.59 12.48 13.20
N SER A 44 -8.00 11.46 12.56
CA SER A 44 -7.91 10.12 13.15
C SER A 44 -7.03 10.07 14.40
N PHE A 45 -6.02 10.93 14.47
CA PHE A 45 -5.15 11.07 15.64
C PHE A 45 -5.78 11.98 16.70
N ASP A 46 -6.45 13.06 16.29
CA ASP A 46 -7.21 13.91 17.21
C ASP A 46 -8.32 13.12 17.92
N ALA A 47 -8.99 12.21 17.21
CA ALA A 47 -9.95 11.29 17.81
C ALA A 47 -9.33 10.41 18.91
N ILE A 48 -8.08 9.97 18.76
CA ILE A 48 -7.40 9.20 19.83
C ILE A 48 -7.08 10.10 21.02
N ILE A 49 -6.54 11.30 20.76
CA ILE A 49 -6.22 12.28 21.80
C ILE A 49 -7.47 12.62 22.62
N ASN A 50 -8.60 12.85 21.94
CA ASN A 50 -9.90 13.15 22.54
C ASN A 50 -10.61 11.92 23.14
N GLY A 51 -9.99 10.73 23.09
CA GLY A 51 -10.53 9.51 23.68
C GLY A 51 -11.73 8.92 22.93
N GLN A 52 -11.94 9.29 21.68
CA GLN A 52 -13.01 8.80 20.81
C GLN A 52 -12.60 7.52 20.05
N SER A 53 -11.32 7.38 19.73
CA SER A 53 -10.74 6.21 19.06
C SER A 53 -9.59 5.62 19.89
N ASP A 54 -9.32 4.33 19.72
CA ASP A 54 -8.22 3.63 20.39
C ASP A 54 -7.04 3.39 19.44
N ALA A 55 -7.26 3.42 18.12
CA ALA A 55 -6.21 3.19 17.13
C ALA A 55 -6.48 3.87 15.78
N ALA A 56 -5.40 4.21 15.09
CA ALA A 56 -5.39 4.72 13.72
C ALA A 56 -4.18 4.16 12.97
N PHE A 57 -4.27 4.11 11.64
CA PHE A 57 -3.14 3.74 10.79
C PHE A 57 -2.19 4.94 10.59
N SER A 58 -0.88 4.70 10.59
CA SER A 58 0.14 5.72 10.26
C SER A 58 1.48 5.12 9.88
N SER A 59 2.28 5.92 9.16
CA SER A 59 3.73 5.74 9.10
C SER A 59 4.39 6.20 10.40
N THR A 60 5.57 5.66 10.72
CA THR A 60 6.31 6.04 11.94
C THR A 60 6.93 7.44 11.87
N VAL A 61 7.09 7.99 10.67
CA VAL A 61 7.79 9.26 10.41
C VAL A 61 6.85 10.46 10.24
N SER A 62 5.54 10.24 10.26
CA SER A 62 4.53 11.30 10.14
C SER A 62 4.50 12.23 11.37
N PRO A 63 4.09 13.50 11.22
CA PRO A 63 3.92 14.41 12.36
C PRO A 63 2.82 14.01 13.36
N SER A 64 1.73 13.38 12.91
CA SER A 64 0.58 13.05 13.76
C SER A 64 0.88 12.07 14.90
N PRO A 65 1.64 10.97 14.68
CA PRO A 65 2.18 10.14 15.78
C PRO A 65 2.98 10.94 16.81
N LYS A 66 3.78 11.93 16.39
CA LYS A 66 4.54 12.78 17.32
C LYS A 66 3.61 13.59 18.24
N LYS A 67 2.53 14.14 17.68
CA LYS A 67 1.51 14.85 18.45
C LYS A 67 0.82 13.93 19.45
N LEU A 68 0.45 12.71 19.04
CA LEU A 68 -0.18 11.74 19.93
C LEU A 68 0.76 11.28 21.05
N ALA A 69 2.03 11.00 20.73
CA ALA A 69 3.05 10.65 21.72
C ALA A 69 3.24 11.72 22.80
N ALA A 70 3.15 13.00 22.43
CA ALA A 70 3.24 14.13 23.36
C ALA A 70 1.96 14.38 24.18
N SER A 71 0.87 13.63 23.92
CA SER A 71 -0.38 13.75 24.68
C SER A 71 -0.38 12.81 25.89
N PRO A 72 -1.27 13.03 26.90
CA PRO A 72 -1.44 12.10 28.02
C PRO A 72 -1.86 10.68 27.63
N ARG A 73 -2.28 10.46 26.37
CA ARG A 73 -2.64 9.12 25.86
C ARG A 73 -1.42 8.28 25.50
N GLY A 74 -0.27 8.91 25.24
CA GLY A 74 0.93 8.26 24.74
C GLY A 74 0.74 7.63 23.35
N LEU A 75 1.79 6.98 22.84
CA LEU A 75 1.78 6.25 21.58
C LEU A 75 2.44 4.88 21.77
N ARG A 76 1.81 3.84 21.20
CA ARG A 76 2.43 2.52 21.05
C ARG A 76 2.16 1.98 19.65
N TRP A 77 3.20 1.49 19.01
CA TRP A 77 3.06 0.75 17.75
C TRP A 77 2.60 -0.68 18.04
N VAL A 78 1.54 -1.12 17.34
CA VAL A 78 1.07 -2.50 17.40
C VAL A 78 2.08 -3.38 16.64
N PRO A 79 2.77 -4.33 17.30
CA PRO A 79 3.77 -5.16 16.64
C PRO A 79 3.13 -6.10 15.62
N VAL A 80 3.89 -6.40 14.56
CA VAL A 80 3.62 -7.43 13.57
C VAL A 80 4.78 -8.43 13.64
N PRO A 81 4.72 -9.45 14.53
CA PRO A 81 5.83 -10.37 14.74
C PRO A 81 6.32 -11.03 13.45
N HIS A 82 7.62 -10.96 13.18
CA HIS A 82 8.21 -11.50 11.93
C HIS A 82 8.25 -13.04 11.89
N ASN A 83 8.11 -13.71 13.03
CA ASN A 83 8.12 -15.16 13.18
C ASN A 83 6.72 -15.81 13.14
N ASP A 84 5.65 -15.03 13.05
CA ASP A 84 4.28 -15.56 12.91
C ASP A 84 3.95 -15.80 11.43
N SER A 85 4.32 -16.98 10.91
CA SER A 85 4.12 -17.34 9.50
C SER A 85 2.65 -17.32 9.09
N GLU A 86 1.73 -17.72 9.97
CA GLU A 86 0.30 -17.76 9.68
C GLU A 86 -0.29 -16.35 9.63
N GLY A 87 0.14 -15.45 10.51
CA GLY A 87 -0.21 -14.04 10.45
C GLY A 87 0.25 -13.38 9.15
N TRP A 88 1.50 -13.65 8.74
CA TRP A 88 2.01 -13.16 7.46
C TRP A 88 1.25 -13.75 6.27
N LYS A 89 0.89 -15.04 6.31
CA LYS A 89 0.08 -15.69 5.27
C LYS A 89 -1.29 -15.03 5.13
N ARG A 90 -1.99 -14.73 6.23
CA ARG A 90 -3.27 -14.01 6.20
C ARG A 90 -3.12 -12.59 5.68
N MET A 91 -2.10 -11.86 6.15
CA MET A 91 -1.83 -10.50 5.70
C MET A 91 -1.52 -10.46 4.20
N SER A 92 -0.64 -11.35 3.70
CA SER A 92 -0.29 -11.41 2.28
C SER A 92 -1.46 -11.80 1.39
N ALA A 93 -2.36 -12.67 1.86
CA ALA A 93 -3.58 -13.01 1.12
C ALA A 93 -4.54 -11.81 1.02
N ALA A 94 -4.61 -10.95 2.03
CA ALA A 94 -5.46 -9.76 2.02
C ALA A 94 -4.81 -8.54 1.33
N ALA A 95 -3.49 -8.42 1.42
CA ALA A 95 -2.71 -7.28 0.96
C ALA A 95 -1.27 -7.70 0.60
N PRO A 96 -1.02 -8.20 -0.61
CA PRO A 96 0.27 -8.79 -1.02
C PRO A 96 1.42 -7.79 -1.20
N VAL A 97 1.19 -6.52 -0.87
CA VAL A 97 2.18 -5.44 -0.97
C VAL A 97 2.96 -5.20 0.32
N TYR A 98 2.50 -5.78 1.44
CA TYR A 98 3.12 -5.62 2.74
C TYR A 98 4.31 -6.56 2.91
N GLY A 99 5.42 -6.01 3.42
CA GLY A 99 6.61 -6.73 3.79
C GLY A 99 7.04 -6.47 5.23
N LYS A 100 7.97 -7.29 5.72
CA LYS A 100 8.56 -7.17 7.06
C LYS A 100 9.47 -5.94 7.13
N VAL A 101 9.34 -5.14 8.18
CA VAL A 101 10.29 -4.05 8.48
C VAL A 101 10.62 -4.01 9.97
N LYS A 102 11.86 -3.65 10.30
CA LYS A 102 12.25 -3.19 11.64
C LYS A 102 12.38 -1.67 11.57
N ALA A 103 11.37 -0.95 12.06
CA ALA A 103 11.38 0.51 11.99
C ALA A 103 12.47 1.07 12.92
N LYS A 104 13.39 1.87 12.37
CA LYS A 104 14.50 2.50 13.12
C LYS A 104 14.36 4.02 13.24
N ILE A 105 13.31 4.59 12.67
CA ILE A 105 13.07 6.03 12.62
C ILE A 105 11.58 6.26 12.90
N GLY A 106 11.28 7.14 13.85
CA GLY A 106 9.91 7.56 14.13
C GLY A 106 9.68 7.94 15.59
N SER A 107 8.45 8.36 15.89
CA SER A 107 7.99 8.60 17.27
C SER A 107 7.83 7.27 18.01
N GLU A 108 8.25 7.21 19.27
CA GLU A 108 8.18 5.99 20.11
C GLU A 108 8.81 4.75 19.44
N ILE A 109 9.94 4.94 18.77
CA ILE A 109 10.75 3.86 18.18
C ILE A 109 12.08 3.76 18.92
N ASP A 110 12.30 2.63 19.60
CA ASP A 110 13.61 2.27 20.12
C ASP A 110 14.54 1.84 18.96
N LYS A 111 15.66 2.53 18.79
CA LYS A 111 16.64 2.21 17.74
C LYS A 111 17.48 0.97 18.05
N GLN A 112 17.68 0.67 19.34
CA GLN A 112 18.47 -0.47 19.81
C GLN A 112 17.64 -1.76 19.70
N ASN A 113 16.35 -1.68 20.07
CA ASN A 113 15.40 -2.78 19.95
C ASN A 113 14.20 -2.40 19.07
N PRO A 114 14.40 -2.23 17.75
CA PRO A 114 13.35 -1.75 16.86
C PRO A 114 12.17 -2.73 16.80
N PRO A 115 10.92 -2.23 16.90
CA PRO A 115 9.76 -3.09 16.86
C PRO A 115 9.65 -3.79 15.50
N HIS A 116 9.19 -5.04 15.54
CA HIS A 116 8.77 -5.75 14.34
C HIS A 116 7.47 -5.13 13.85
N LEU A 117 7.52 -4.48 12.70
CA LEU A 117 6.36 -3.91 12.02
C LEU A 117 6.28 -4.45 10.59
N SER A 118 5.27 -3.99 9.87
CA SER A 118 5.14 -4.19 8.43
C SER A 118 5.23 -2.86 7.68
N ASN A 119 5.68 -2.89 6.44
CA ASN A 119 5.76 -1.73 5.56
C ASN A 119 5.20 -2.07 4.18
N TYR A 120 4.70 -1.07 3.47
CA TYR A 120 4.50 -1.13 2.02
C TYR A 120 5.16 0.10 1.38
N PRO A 121 5.76 -0.03 0.19
CA PRO A 121 6.28 1.10 -0.58
C PRO A 121 5.28 2.25 -0.74
N TYR A 122 5.63 3.41 -0.17
CA TYR A 122 4.92 4.68 -0.33
C TYR A 122 5.84 5.87 -0.01
N PRO A 123 5.79 6.97 -0.79
CA PRO A 123 5.00 7.15 -2.00
C PRO A 123 5.56 6.33 -3.18
N ILE A 124 4.70 6.09 -4.19
CA ILE A 124 5.09 5.55 -5.50
C ILE A 124 4.71 6.57 -6.57
N LEU A 125 5.49 6.65 -7.65
CA LEU A 125 5.11 7.41 -8.84
C LEU A 125 4.31 6.49 -9.76
N VAL A 126 3.15 6.98 -10.20
CA VAL A 126 2.25 6.25 -11.10
C VAL A 126 2.03 7.12 -12.33
N ALA A 127 2.06 6.50 -13.50
CA ALA A 127 1.73 7.12 -14.78
C ALA A 127 0.69 6.24 -15.49
N ASN A 128 -0.07 6.85 -16.41
CA ASN A 128 -0.86 6.08 -17.36
C ASN A 128 0.07 5.33 -18.31
N ASP A 129 -0.39 4.21 -18.86
CA ASP A 129 0.32 3.47 -19.91
C ASP A 129 0.51 4.29 -21.19
N SER A 130 -0.37 5.27 -21.42
CA SER A 130 -0.31 6.19 -22.55
C SER A 130 0.68 7.33 -22.37
N GLN A 131 1.39 7.44 -21.24
CA GLN A 131 2.37 8.51 -21.05
C GLN A 131 3.56 8.31 -21.98
N ASP A 132 4.18 9.39 -22.44
CA ASP A 132 5.38 9.28 -23.27
C ASP A 132 6.50 8.52 -22.53
N ALA A 133 7.05 7.48 -23.18
CA ALA A 133 8.09 6.65 -22.59
C ALA A 133 9.40 7.41 -22.40
N GLY A 134 9.69 8.41 -23.23
CA GLY A 134 10.85 9.29 -23.08
C GLY A 134 10.74 10.17 -21.84
N GLU A 135 9.58 10.76 -21.60
CA GLU A 135 9.29 11.55 -20.41
C GLU A 135 9.40 10.72 -19.13
N VAL A 136 8.74 9.55 -19.08
CA VAL A 136 8.83 8.66 -17.91
C VAL A 136 10.27 8.21 -17.67
N TYR A 137 11.02 7.88 -18.73
CA TYR A 137 12.45 7.56 -18.63
C TYR A 137 13.23 8.72 -18.02
N ALA A 138 13.03 9.96 -18.51
CA ALA A 138 13.74 11.13 -18.03
C ALA A 138 13.45 11.42 -16.54
N ILE A 139 12.19 11.28 -16.11
CA ILE A 139 11.80 11.46 -14.71
C ILE A 139 12.46 10.40 -13.82
N VAL A 140 12.39 9.11 -14.21
CA VAL A 140 13.00 8.03 -13.43
C VAL A 140 14.51 8.22 -13.34
N LYS A 141 15.16 8.57 -14.46
CA LYS A 141 16.59 8.87 -14.51
C LYS A 141 16.95 10.00 -13.55
N ALA A 142 16.24 11.13 -13.61
CA ALA A 142 16.48 12.26 -12.73
C ALA A 142 16.33 11.88 -11.25
N MET A 143 15.27 11.14 -10.90
CA MET A 143 15.02 10.70 -9.52
C MET A 143 16.12 9.78 -8.99
N VAL A 144 16.70 8.92 -9.83
CA VAL A 144 17.73 7.97 -9.41
C VAL A 144 19.10 8.63 -9.37
N GLU A 145 19.48 9.39 -10.40
CA GLU A 145 20.81 10.00 -10.51
C GLU A 145 20.99 11.20 -9.56
N HIS A 146 19.93 11.94 -9.28
CA HIS A 146 19.94 13.07 -8.35
C HIS A 146 19.46 12.70 -6.94
N TYR A 147 19.47 11.41 -6.58
CA TYR A 147 19.04 10.96 -5.25
C TYR A 147 19.75 11.71 -4.11
N ASP A 148 21.05 11.97 -4.26
CA ASP A 148 21.84 12.65 -3.23
C ASP A 148 21.43 14.11 -3.04
N ASP A 149 20.86 14.75 -4.05
CA ASP A 149 20.42 16.15 -4.02
C ASP A 149 19.15 16.31 -3.15
N TYR A 150 18.28 15.30 -3.11
CA TYR A 150 16.98 15.41 -2.41
C TYR A 150 16.79 14.46 -1.22
N LYS A 151 17.64 13.45 -0.99
CA LYS A 151 17.45 12.44 0.07
C LYS A 151 17.26 13.01 1.48
N ASN A 152 17.71 14.23 1.73
CA ASN A 152 17.62 14.90 3.02
C ASN A 152 16.39 15.83 3.15
N ALA A 153 15.65 16.08 2.08
CA ALA A 153 14.50 17.00 2.08
C ALA A 153 13.31 16.47 2.90
N ALA A 154 13.18 15.15 3.04
CA ALA A 154 12.17 14.52 3.88
C ALA A 154 12.67 13.16 4.41
N LYS A 155 12.26 12.77 5.63
CA LYS A 155 12.65 11.46 6.20
C LYS A 155 12.27 10.27 5.32
N GLY A 156 11.15 10.37 4.60
CA GLY A 156 10.69 9.34 3.67
C GLY A 156 11.49 9.26 2.37
N ALA A 157 12.28 10.30 2.04
CA ALA A 157 13.05 10.34 0.80
C ALA A 157 14.10 9.22 0.72
N LEU A 158 14.56 8.71 1.87
CA LEU A 158 15.48 7.57 1.97
C LEU A 158 14.96 6.30 1.27
N GLY A 159 13.65 6.16 1.14
CA GLY A 159 13.01 5.04 0.42
C GLY A 159 13.28 5.05 -1.09
N TRP A 160 13.64 6.19 -1.68
CA TRP A 160 13.83 6.35 -3.13
C TRP A 160 15.19 5.90 -3.66
N LYS A 161 16.12 5.52 -2.78
CA LYS A 161 17.41 4.95 -3.21
C LYS A 161 17.17 3.77 -4.15
N LEU A 162 17.90 3.69 -5.26
CA LEU A 162 17.72 2.62 -6.27
C LEU A 162 17.75 1.21 -5.65
N ALA A 163 18.66 0.98 -4.71
CA ALA A 163 18.80 -0.30 -4.01
C ALA A 163 17.58 -0.72 -3.16
N ASN A 164 16.65 0.21 -2.89
CA ASN A 164 15.42 -0.06 -2.15
C ASN A 164 14.22 -0.35 -3.08
N GLN A 165 14.38 -0.20 -4.40
CA GLN A 165 13.28 -0.39 -5.35
C GLN A 165 13.02 -1.87 -5.62
N ASN A 166 11.74 -2.25 -5.74
CA ASN A 166 11.32 -3.64 -5.95
C ASN A 166 10.91 -3.88 -7.40
N MET A 167 11.79 -4.44 -8.23
CA MET A 167 11.50 -4.72 -9.65
C MET A 167 10.45 -5.83 -9.88
N GLN A 168 9.94 -6.46 -8.83
CA GLN A 168 8.81 -7.40 -8.86
C GLN A 168 7.62 -6.85 -8.05
N TRP A 169 7.29 -5.58 -8.29
CA TRP A 169 6.21 -4.87 -7.59
C TRP A 169 4.80 -5.37 -7.98
N ALA A 170 3.76 -4.91 -7.28
CA ALA A 170 2.38 -5.34 -7.51
C ALA A 170 1.70 -4.70 -8.73
N MET A 171 2.30 -3.67 -9.34
CA MET A 171 1.80 -2.98 -10.52
C MET A 171 2.79 -3.12 -11.68
N PRO A 172 2.31 -3.17 -12.95
CA PRO A 172 3.22 -3.11 -14.09
C PRO A 172 4.05 -1.83 -14.07
N TYR A 173 5.31 -1.96 -14.46
CA TYR A 173 6.18 -0.83 -14.75
C TYR A 173 5.88 -0.24 -16.12
N HIS A 174 5.99 1.07 -16.25
CA HIS A 174 5.92 1.77 -17.53
C HIS A 174 7.17 1.48 -18.38
N ASP A 175 7.03 1.41 -19.71
CA ASP A 175 8.13 1.07 -20.62
C ASP A 175 9.35 1.99 -20.48
N GLY A 176 9.11 3.30 -20.28
CA GLY A 176 10.15 4.28 -19.96
C GLY A 176 10.94 3.95 -18.68
N ALA A 177 10.26 3.49 -17.63
CA ALA A 177 10.90 3.07 -16.38
C ALA A 177 11.68 1.76 -16.58
N VAL A 178 11.10 0.79 -17.29
CA VAL A 178 11.77 -0.47 -17.65
C VAL A 178 13.06 -0.20 -18.43
N LYS A 179 13.02 0.73 -19.39
CA LYS A 179 14.19 1.16 -20.16
C LYS A 179 15.30 1.68 -19.24
N TYR A 180 14.98 2.58 -18.30
CA TYR A 180 15.97 3.09 -17.36
C TYR A 180 16.54 1.99 -16.45
N TYR A 181 15.69 1.13 -15.88
CA TYR A 181 16.16 0.08 -14.97
C TYR A 181 17.01 -0.99 -15.68
N LYS A 182 16.79 -1.21 -16.99
CA LYS A 182 17.70 -2.01 -17.84
C LYS A 182 19.07 -1.34 -17.98
N GLU A 183 19.10 -0.05 -18.29
CA GLU A 183 20.35 0.74 -18.39
C GLU A 183 21.11 0.76 -17.05
N ALA A 184 20.40 0.92 -15.94
CA ALA A 184 20.96 0.90 -14.59
C ALA A 184 21.32 -0.51 -14.08
N GLY A 185 21.13 -1.57 -14.88
CA GLY A 185 21.50 -2.95 -14.54
C GLY A 185 20.66 -3.60 -13.43
N THR A 186 19.51 -3.02 -13.06
CA THR A 186 18.62 -3.54 -11.99
C THR A 186 17.45 -4.35 -12.53
N TRP A 187 17.15 -4.24 -13.83
CA TRP A 187 16.10 -5.01 -14.49
C TRP A 187 16.64 -6.35 -15.01
N ASN A 188 16.29 -7.44 -14.33
CA ASN A 188 16.72 -8.80 -14.68
C ASN A 188 15.59 -9.64 -15.30
N ALA A 189 15.89 -10.89 -15.66
CA ALA A 189 14.93 -11.82 -16.25
C ALA A 189 13.73 -12.12 -15.33
N ALA A 190 13.92 -12.13 -14.00
CA ALA A 190 12.84 -12.34 -13.05
C ALA A 190 11.88 -11.13 -13.00
N ALA A 191 12.43 -9.91 -13.05
CA ALA A 191 11.65 -8.67 -13.18
C ALA A 191 10.83 -8.67 -14.49
N GLN A 192 11.46 -9.01 -15.62
CA GLN A 192 10.77 -9.08 -16.91
C GLN A 192 9.64 -10.13 -16.88
N LYS A 193 9.90 -11.34 -16.40
CA LYS A 193 8.87 -12.39 -16.28
C LYS A 193 7.69 -11.95 -15.41
N HIS A 194 7.96 -11.24 -14.32
CA HIS A 194 6.93 -10.71 -13.43
C HIS A 194 6.12 -9.59 -14.09
N GLN A 195 6.79 -8.68 -14.81
CA GLN A 195 6.16 -7.64 -15.62
C GLN A 195 5.21 -8.24 -16.66
N ASP A 196 5.66 -9.23 -17.42
CA ASP A 196 4.88 -9.87 -18.49
C ASP A 196 3.62 -10.55 -17.90
N MET A 197 3.74 -11.19 -16.74
CA MET A 197 2.60 -11.73 -16.01
C MET A 197 1.59 -10.65 -15.63
N LEU A 198 2.06 -9.51 -15.10
CA LEU A 198 1.18 -8.41 -14.72
C LEU A 198 0.49 -7.74 -15.92
N LEU A 199 1.19 -7.60 -17.05
CA LEU A 199 0.60 -7.10 -18.29
C LEU A 199 -0.49 -8.06 -18.80
N GLY A 200 -0.21 -9.36 -18.86
CA GLY A 200 -1.21 -10.38 -19.22
C GLY A 200 -2.42 -10.36 -18.27
N ARG A 201 -2.19 -10.14 -16.97
CA ARG A 201 -3.27 -9.91 -16.00
C ARG A 201 -4.10 -8.68 -16.34
N GLN A 202 -3.48 -7.53 -16.69
CA GLN A 202 -4.22 -6.33 -17.08
C GLN A 202 -5.05 -6.56 -18.33
N GLU A 203 -4.56 -7.33 -19.30
CA GLU A 203 -5.35 -7.68 -20.48
C GLU A 203 -6.60 -8.48 -20.13
N VAL A 204 -6.51 -9.45 -19.21
CA VAL A 204 -7.68 -10.21 -18.72
C VAL A 204 -8.70 -9.27 -18.06
N ILE A 205 -8.22 -8.35 -17.22
CA ILE A 205 -9.07 -7.36 -16.54
C ILE A 205 -9.73 -6.44 -17.58
N LYS A 206 -8.97 -5.91 -18.54
CA LYS A 206 -9.48 -5.04 -19.60
C LYS A 206 -10.53 -5.74 -20.46
N LYS A 207 -10.27 -6.98 -20.91
CA LYS A 207 -11.25 -7.78 -21.67
C LYS A 207 -12.54 -7.98 -20.88
N ALA A 208 -12.46 -8.26 -19.58
CA ALA A 208 -13.63 -8.40 -18.73
C ALA A 208 -14.43 -7.10 -18.61
N TRP A 209 -13.75 -5.96 -18.46
CA TRP A 209 -14.38 -4.65 -18.43
C TRP A 209 -15.07 -4.31 -19.76
N ASP A 210 -14.37 -4.51 -20.87
CA ASP A 210 -14.88 -4.20 -22.20
C ASP A 210 -16.12 -5.06 -22.54
N ALA A 211 -16.16 -6.32 -22.09
CA ALA A 211 -17.28 -7.24 -22.25
C ALA A 211 -18.52 -6.92 -21.39
N MET A 212 -18.42 -6.06 -20.36
CA MET A 212 -19.59 -5.68 -19.57
C MET A 212 -20.54 -4.80 -20.38
N SER A 213 -21.74 -5.33 -20.65
CA SER A 213 -22.83 -4.59 -21.30
C SER A 213 -23.51 -3.61 -20.33
N GLY A 214 -23.95 -2.47 -20.83
CA GLY A 214 -24.68 -1.46 -20.06
C GLY A 214 -23.89 -0.77 -18.94
N LYS A 215 -22.58 -1.05 -18.81
CA LYS A 215 -21.71 -0.48 -17.75
C LYS A 215 -21.78 1.05 -17.67
N ASP A 216 -21.91 1.73 -18.82
CA ASP A 216 -21.95 3.20 -18.90
C ASP A 216 -23.28 3.80 -18.41
N SER A 217 -24.32 2.98 -18.29
CA SER A 217 -25.65 3.37 -17.81
C SER A 217 -25.95 2.96 -16.36
N MET A 218 -25.03 2.21 -15.71
CA MET A 218 -25.23 1.72 -14.35
C MET A 218 -25.05 2.84 -13.32
N SER A 219 -25.78 2.73 -12.20
CA SER A 219 -25.43 3.50 -11.00
C SER A 219 -24.02 3.13 -10.52
N LYS A 220 -23.39 3.98 -9.72
CA LYS A 220 -22.04 3.72 -9.20
C LYS A 220 -21.99 2.45 -8.35
N GLU A 221 -23.04 2.22 -7.57
CA GLU A 221 -23.20 1.07 -6.68
C GLU A 221 -23.38 -0.22 -7.48
N ASP A 222 -24.24 -0.20 -8.50
CA ASP A 222 -24.48 -1.36 -9.36
C ASP A 222 -23.26 -1.68 -10.21
N LEU A 223 -22.61 -0.65 -10.77
CA LEU A 223 -21.39 -0.80 -11.54
C LEU A 223 -20.29 -1.43 -10.67
N LYS A 224 -20.12 -0.95 -9.43
CA LYS A 224 -19.14 -1.51 -8.50
C LYS A 224 -19.43 -2.98 -8.19
N ALA A 225 -20.69 -3.33 -7.92
CA ALA A 225 -21.09 -4.70 -7.60
C ALA A 225 -20.93 -5.64 -8.82
N ALA A 226 -21.37 -5.20 -10.00
CA ALA A 226 -21.26 -5.94 -11.25
C ALA A 226 -19.78 -6.12 -11.66
N TRP A 227 -18.99 -5.06 -11.58
CA TRP A 227 -17.57 -5.10 -11.89
C TRP A 227 -16.79 -6.01 -10.95
N GLY A 228 -17.08 -5.95 -9.65
CA GLY A 228 -16.47 -6.84 -8.66
C GLY A 228 -16.62 -8.30 -9.05
N LYS A 229 -17.85 -8.73 -9.37
CA LYS A 229 -18.16 -10.10 -9.80
C LYS A 229 -17.49 -10.46 -11.13
N ALA A 230 -17.61 -9.61 -12.15
CA ALA A 230 -17.08 -9.86 -13.49
C ALA A 230 -15.54 -10.00 -13.47
N ARG A 231 -14.85 -9.07 -12.80
CA ARG A 231 -13.40 -9.10 -12.65
C ARG A 231 -12.92 -10.35 -11.92
N VAL A 232 -13.54 -10.71 -10.80
CA VAL A 232 -13.16 -11.91 -10.03
C VAL A 232 -13.36 -13.18 -10.85
N ALA A 233 -14.49 -13.29 -11.56
CA ALA A 233 -14.76 -14.43 -12.43
C ALA A 233 -13.72 -14.57 -13.55
N ALA A 234 -13.40 -13.47 -14.23
CA ALA A 234 -12.41 -13.46 -15.32
C ALA A 234 -11.00 -13.85 -14.85
N LEU A 235 -10.57 -13.31 -13.71
CA LEU A 235 -9.26 -13.62 -13.14
C LEU A 235 -9.16 -15.08 -12.72
N LYS A 236 -10.18 -15.61 -12.03
CA LYS A 236 -10.23 -17.04 -11.65
C LYS A 236 -10.23 -17.97 -12.86
N ALA A 237 -10.98 -17.63 -13.91
CA ALA A 237 -11.01 -18.41 -15.15
C ALA A 237 -9.63 -18.44 -15.84
N ALA A 238 -8.83 -17.39 -15.70
CA ALA A 238 -7.45 -17.31 -16.18
C ALA A 238 -6.42 -17.94 -15.22
N GLY A 239 -6.84 -18.55 -14.10
CA GLY A 239 -5.94 -19.09 -13.09
C GLY A 239 -5.17 -18.02 -12.30
N LEU A 240 -5.64 -16.77 -12.31
CA LEU A 240 -5.01 -15.62 -11.65
C LEU A 240 -5.73 -15.31 -10.33
N ASP A 241 -4.96 -14.93 -9.31
CA ASP A 241 -5.52 -14.52 -8.02
C ASP A 241 -6.28 -13.18 -8.16
N PRO A 242 -7.56 -13.07 -7.75
CA PRO A 242 -8.27 -11.81 -7.74
C PRO A 242 -7.67 -10.76 -6.79
N ILE A 243 -7.03 -11.19 -5.68
CA ILE A 243 -6.52 -10.39 -4.55
C ILE A 243 -7.60 -9.58 -3.80
N PHE A 244 -8.45 -8.87 -4.53
CA PHE A 244 -9.59 -8.12 -4.01
C PHE A 244 -10.87 -8.82 -4.45
N ASN A 245 -11.68 -9.27 -3.49
CA ASN A 245 -12.98 -9.87 -3.74
C ASN A 245 -14.11 -8.82 -3.75
#